data_AF-A0A2S8FPW1-F1
#
_entry.id   AF-A0A2S8FPW1-F1
#
_cell.length_a   1.000
_cell.length_b   1.000
_cell.length_c   1.000
_cell.angle_alpha   90.00
_cell.angle_beta   90.00
_cell.angle_gamma   90.00
#
_symmetry.space_group_name_H-M   'P 1'
#
loop_
_entity.id
_entity.type
_entity.pdbx_description
1 polymer ?
#
loop_
_entity_poly.entity_id
_entity_poly.type
_entity_poly.pdbx_seq_one_letter_code
_entity_poly.pdbx_strand_id
1 'polypeptide(L)'
;MSEIIFNENEADILYCFPQPPADLATIVRCYTFLHRTAPPSYDLFAGCLTKGLQTGIVITSGELWSLEEATYQRVHAADESSPNEIESMIVFVDWFTQEKQTVVCDAVFPLSASQYASIVRDAAY
;
A
#
# COMPACT_ATOMS: atom_id res chain seq x y z
N MET A 1 -22.30 8.89 -0.98
CA MET A 1 -21.03 8.14 -0.86
C MET A 1 -19.93 9.09 -1.30
N SER A 2 -18.83 9.19 -0.54
CA SER A 2 -17.68 10.01 -0.92
C SER A 2 -16.74 9.22 -1.84
N GLU A 3 -16.05 9.92 -2.72
CA GLU A 3 -15.02 9.37 -3.60
C GLU A 3 -13.63 9.80 -3.12
N ILE A 4 -12.65 8.91 -3.19
CA ILE A 4 -11.25 9.16 -2.87
C ILE A 4 -10.40 8.87 -4.10
N ILE A 5 -9.38 9.70 -4.32
CA ILE A 5 -8.32 9.46 -5.29
C ILE A 5 -7.01 9.25 -4.52
N PHE A 6 -6.27 8.23 -4.92
CA PHE A 6 -4.94 7.96 -4.41
C PHE A 6 -3.92 8.75 -5.24
N ASN A 7 -2.91 9.31 -4.58
CA ASN A 7 -1.78 9.95 -5.28
C ASN A 7 -0.67 8.93 -5.57
N GLU A 8 0.35 9.36 -6.31
CA GLU A 8 1.47 8.50 -6.75
C GLU A 8 2.18 7.82 -5.56
N ASN A 9 2.50 8.57 -4.50
CA ASN A 9 3.17 8.01 -3.32
C ASN A 9 2.31 6.99 -2.57
N GLU A 10 0.98 7.16 -2.59
CA GLU A 10 0.05 6.21 -1.97
C GLU A 10 -0.09 4.95 -2.83
N ALA A 11 -0.13 5.10 -4.16
CA ALA A 11 -0.11 3.97 -5.09
C ALA A 11 1.18 3.15 -4.89
N ASP A 12 2.34 3.80 -4.85
CA ASP A 12 3.63 3.17 -4.57
C ASP A 12 3.61 2.30 -3.30
N ILE A 13 3.00 2.80 -2.22
CA ILE A 13 2.85 2.03 -0.97
C ILE A 13 1.99 0.78 -1.18
N LEU A 14 0.88 0.90 -1.91
CA LEU A 14 -0.01 -0.23 -2.18
C LEU A 14 0.66 -1.28 -3.07
N TYR A 15 1.47 -0.87 -4.06
CA TYR A 15 2.24 -1.79 -4.91
C TYR A 15 3.18 -2.69 -4.10
N CYS A 16 3.63 -2.23 -2.93
CA CYS A 16 4.58 -2.95 -2.08
C CYS A 16 3.94 -4.03 -1.20
N PHE A 17 2.63 -4.25 -1.27
CA PHE A 17 1.95 -5.28 -0.49
C PHE A 17 2.25 -6.67 -1.04
N PRO A 18 2.89 -7.57 -0.28
CA PRO A 18 3.20 -8.90 -0.77
C PRO A 18 1.99 -9.84 -0.74
N GLN A 19 2.06 -10.91 -1.54
CA GLN A 19 1.33 -12.16 -1.27
C GLN A 19 2.30 -13.28 -0.86
N PRO A 20 1.99 -14.07 0.18
CA PRO A 20 0.79 -14.03 1.04
C PRO A 20 0.70 -12.77 1.94
N PRO A 21 -0.48 -12.49 2.56
CA PRO A 21 -0.67 -11.36 3.49
C PRO A 21 0.44 -11.28 4.54
N ALA A 22 0.91 -10.06 4.84
CA ALA A 22 2.09 -9.85 5.68
C ALA A 22 1.87 -8.79 6.76
N ASP A 23 2.76 -8.77 7.75
CA ASP A 23 2.78 -7.70 8.75
C ASP A 23 3.26 -6.37 8.15
N LEU A 24 3.00 -5.28 8.89
CA LEU A 24 3.39 -3.93 8.46
C LEU A 24 4.91 -3.74 8.35
N ALA A 25 5.71 -4.47 9.15
CA ALA A 25 7.17 -4.38 9.08
C ALA A 25 7.66 -4.91 7.74
N THR A 26 7.10 -6.02 7.28
CA THR A 26 7.39 -6.63 5.98
C THR A 26 6.99 -5.70 4.84
N ILE A 27 5.81 -5.08 4.90
CA ILE A 27 5.37 -4.11 3.88
C ILE A 27 6.32 -2.90 3.81
N VAL A 28 6.75 -2.37 4.96
CA VAL A 28 7.73 -1.27 5.02
C VAL A 28 9.09 -1.70 4.44
N ARG A 29 9.52 -2.94 4.70
CA ARG A 29 10.74 -3.51 4.08
C ARG A 29 10.60 -3.59 2.57
N CYS A 30 9.48 -4.09 2.06
CA CYS A 30 9.20 -4.18 0.61
C CYS A 30 9.27 -2.81 -0.05
N TYR A 31 8.64 -1.80 0.55
CA TYR A 31 8.70 -0.42 0.06
C TYR A 31 10.14 0.11 0.01
N THR A 32 10.87 -0.03 1.11
CA THR A 32 12.27 0.40 1.21
C THR A 32 13.16 -0.29 0.16
N PHE A 33 12.93 -1.58 -0.07
CA PHE A 33 13.68 -2.38 -1.04
C PHE A 33 13.40 -1.98 -2.49
N LEU A 34 12.11 -1.88 -2.87
CA LEU A 34 11.70 -1.55 -4.24
C LEU A 34 12.08 -0.12 -4.62
N HIS A 35 11.81 0.86 -3.74
CA HIS A 35 12.09 2.27 -4.02
C HIS A 35 13.54 2.68 -3.71
N ARG A 36 14.33 1.80 -3.07
CA ARG A 36 15.72 2.09 -2.63
C ARG A 36 15.84 3.40 -1.85
N THR A 37 14.84 3.70 -1.04
CA THR A 37 14.66 4.97 -0.34
C THR A 37 14.40 4.75 1.15
N ALA A 38 14.29 5.84 1.91
CA ALA A 38 13.88 5.77 3.31
C ALA A 38 12.44 5.23 3.43
N PRO A 39 12.09 4.59 4.55
CA PRO A 39 10.71 4.24 4.87
C PRO A 39 9.76 5.45 4.71
N PRO A 40 8.48 5.22 4.34
CA PRO A 40 7.53 6.32 4.17
C PRO A 40 7.32 7.05 5.49
N SER A 41 6.95 8.34 5.44
CA SER A 41 6.59 9.06 6.67
C SER A 41 5.34 8.46 7.29
N TYR A 42 5.19 8.61 8.61
CA TYR A 42 3.97 8.16 9.30
C TYR A 42 2.70 8.75 8.66
N ASP A 43 2.68 10.05 8.38
CA ASP A 43 1.49 10.72 7.83
C ASP A 43 1.13 10.17 6.45
N LEU A 44 2.12 9.92 5.60
CA LEU A 44 1.91 9.32 4.29
C LEU A 44 1.38 7.89 4.42
N PHE A 45 2.01 7.07 5.26
CA PHE A 45 1.65 5.67 5.44
C PHE A 45 0.27 5.51 6.08
N ALA A 46 0.00 6.24 7.16
CA ALA A 46 -1.27 6.24 7.86
C ALA A 46 -2.40 6.81 6.98
N GLY A 47 -2.13 7.86 6.20
CA GLY A 47 -3.07 8.41 5.23
C GLY A 47 -3.43 7.40 4.14
N CYS A 48 -2.43 6.75 3.55
CA CYS A 48 -2.61 5.71 2.53
C CYS A 48 -3.45 4.53 3.06
N LEU A 49 -3.09 3.98 4.23
CA LEU A 49 -3.81 2.83 4.80
C LEU A 49 -5.21 3.21 5.27
N THR A 50 -5.42 4.42 5.77
CA THR A 50 -6.76 4.91 6.11
C THR A 50 -7.66 4.93 4.87
N LYS A 51 -7.18 5.51 3.77
CA LYS A 51 -7.91 5.51 2.49
C LYS A 51 -8.17 4.07 2.01
N GLY A 52 -7.15 3.23 2.03
CA GLY A 52 -7.26 1.83 1.59
C GLY A 52 -8.28 1.03 2.40
N LEU A 53 -8.33 1.23 3.72
CA LEU A 53 -9.34 0.62 4.59
C LEU A 53 -10.74 1.15 4.28
N GLN A 54 -10.89 2.47 4.14
CA GLN A 54 -12.17 3.12 3.83
C GLN A 54 -12.77 2.67 2.50
N THR A 55 -11.94 2.35 1.50
CA THR A 55 -12.37 1.87 0.18
C THR A 55 -12.47 0.36 0.09
N GLY A 56 -12.01 -0.38 1.10
CA GLY A 56 -11.95 -1.84 1.11
C GLY A 56 -10.83 -2.43 0.25
N ILE A 57 -9.93 -1.60 -0.28
CA ILE A 57 -8.75 -2.03 -1.03
C ILE A 57 -7.75 -2.72 -0.11
N VAL A 58 -7.56 -2.20 1.09
CA VAL A 58 -6.70 -2.81 2.11
C VAL A 58 -7.56 -3.66 3.03
N ILE A 59 -7.17 -4.92 3.18
CA ILE A 59 -7.84 -5.92 4.01
C ILE A 59 -6.91 -6.29 5.17
N THR A 60 -7.50 -6.46 6.36
CA THR A 60 -6.79 -6.88 7.57
C THR A 60 -7.35 -8.19 8.10
N SER A 61 -6.47 -9.12 8.46
CA SER A 61 -6.80 -10.36 9.16
C SER A 61 -5.87 -10.55 10.34
N GLY A 62 -6.32 -10.12 11.52
CA GLY A 62 -5.46 -10.04 12.71
C GLY A 62 -4.34 -9.01 12.50
N GLU A 63 -3.09 -9.47 12.53
CA GLU A 63 -1.90 -8.63 12.32
C GLU A 63 -1.43 -8.61 10.86
N LEU A 64 -2.08 -9.37 9.97
CA LEU A 64 -1.73 -9.48 8.57
C LEU A 64 -2.55 -8.51 7.72
N TRP A 65 -1.86 -7.92 6.75
CA TRP A 65 -2.37 -6.91 5.83
C TRP A 65 -2.18 -7.41 4.40
N SER A 66 -3.20 -7.20 3.58
CA SER A 66 -3.17 -7.54 2.15
C SER A 66 -3.99 -6.53 1.36
N LEU A 67 -3.85 -6.58 0.04
CA LEU A 67 -4.81 -5.95 -0.85
C LEU A 67 -5.99 -6.88 -1.10
N GLU A 68 -7.11 -6.29 -1.49
CA GLU A 68 -8.22 -7.00 -2.12
C GLU A 68 -7.74 -7.70 -3.40
N GLU A 69 -8.21 -8.93 -3.63
CA GLU A 69 -7.65 -9.84 -4.63
C GLU A 69 -7.71 -9.26 -6.05
N ALA A 70 -8.83 -8.65 -6.46
CA ALA A 70 -8.92 -8.04 -7.78
C ALA A 70 -7.96 -6.85 -7.93
N THR A 71 -7.77 -6.08 -6.86
CA THR A 71 -6.80 -4.98 -6.82
C THR A 71 -5.38 -5.53 -6.89
N TYR A 72 -5.03 -6.54 -6.11
CA TYR A 72 -3.71 -7.20 -6.17
C TYR A 72 -3.42 -7.74 -7.58
N GLN A 73 -4.37 -8.46 -8.17
CA GLN A 73 -4.22 -8.97 -9.53
C GLN A 73 -4.01 -7.84 -10.55
N ARG A 74 -4.69 -6.70 -10.39
CA ARG A 74 -4.46 -5.53 -11.25
C ARG A 74 -3.09 -4.88 -11.02
N VAL A 75 -2.64 -4.79 -9.77
CA VAL A 75 -1.31 -4.27 -9.40
C VAL A 75 -0.21 -5.09 -10.07
N HIS A 76 -0.33 -6.42 -10.04
CA HIS A 76 0.71 -7.34 -10.49
C HIS A 76 0.49 -7.94 -11.89
N ALA A 77 -0.64 -7.66 -12.57
CA ALA A 77 -0.82 -8.03 -13.97
C ALA A 77 0.22 -7.33 -14.88
N ALA A 78 0.72 -6.17 -14.46
CA ALA A 78 1.80 -5.48 -15.15
C ALA A 78 3.15 -6.21 -15.01
N ASP A 79 3.36 -7.05 -13.99
CA ASP A 79 4.60 -7.80 -13.81
C ASP A 79 4.78 -8.88 -14.91
N GLU A 80 3.68 -9.40 -15.48
CA GLU A 80 3.73 -10.39 -16.56
C GLU A 80 4.05 -9.78 -17.93
N SER A 81 3.79 -8.47 -18.10
CA SER A 81 3.89 -7.76 -19.38
C SER A 81 5.00 -6.72 -19.43
N SER A 82 5.57 -6.36 -18.29
CA SER A 82 6.64 -5.36 -18.17
C SER A 82 8.01 -6.02 -18.18
N PRO A 83 9.03 -5.40 -18.80
CA PRO A 83 10.37 -5.95 -18.86
C PRO A 83 11.12 -5.92 -17.51
N ASN A 84 10.62 -5.18 -16.52
CA ASN A 84 11.14 -5.11 -15.15
C ASN A 84 10.08 -4.55 -14.18
N GLU A 85 10.34 -4.68 -12.87
CA GLU A 85 9.45 -4.29 -11.78
C GLU A 85 9.20 -2.76 -11.71
N ILE A 86 10.17 -1.95 -12.16
CA ILE A 86 10.04 -0.49 -12.16
C ILE A 86 9.03 -0.03 -13.21
N GLU A 87 9.07 -0.60 -14.41
CA GLU A 87 8.09 -0.30 -15.47
C GLU A 87 6.69 -0.78 -15.10
N SER A 88 6.59 -1.94 -14.43
CA SER A 88 5.32 -2.45 -13.90
C SER A 88 4.70 -1.49 -12.88
N MET A 89 5.51 -1.01 -11.94
CA MET A 89 5.12 -0.04 -10.93
C MET A 89 4.63 1.28 -11.55
N ILE A 90 5.34 1.82 -12.55
CA ILE A 90 4.92 3.05 -13.25
C ILE A 90 3.55 2.87 -13.92
N VAL A 91 3.34 1.76 -14.64
CA VAL A 91 2.06 1.46 -15.30
C VAL A 91 0.93 1.37 -14.27
N PHE A 92 1.18 0.72 -13.14
CA PHE A 92 0.21 0.64 -12.05
C PHE A 92 -0.11 2.01 -11.46
N VAL A 93 0.90 2.81 -11.11
CA VAL A 93 0.72 4.14 -10.50
C VAL A 93 -0.07 5.06 -11.42
N ASP A 94 0.27 5.09 -12.72
CA ASP A 94 -0.42 5.91 -13.72
C ASP A 94 -1.91 5.53 -13.82
N TRP A 95 -2.21 4.24 -13.84
CA TRP A 95 -3.58 3.75 -13.91
C TRP A 95 -4.36 4.02 -12.61
N PHE A 96 -3.78 3.66 -11.47
CA PHE A 96 -4.46 3.67 -10.17
C PHE A 96 -4.79 5.09 -9.70
N THR A 97 -3.91 6.05 -9.97
CA THR A 97 -4.12 7.47 -9.61
C THR A 97 -5.23 8.15 -10.42
N GLN A 98 -5.67 7.55 -11.52
CA GLN A 98 -6.82 8.02 -12.30
C GLN A 98 -8.14 7.39 -11.87
N GLU A 99 -8.10 6.29 -11.11
CA GLU A 99 -9.30 5.59 -10.66
C GLU A 99 -9.88 6.23 -9.40
N LYS A 100 -11.19 6.46 -9.42
CA LYS A 100 -11.93 6.93 -8.26
C LYS A 100 -12.41 5.76 -7.43
N GLN A 101 -12.09 5.76 -6.16
CA GLN A 101 -12.46 4.70 -5.23
C GLN A 101 -13.63 5.17 -4.36
N THR A 102 -14.67 4.35 -4.29
CA THR A 102 -15.85 4.66 -3.46
C THR A 102 -15.57 4.28 -2.02
N VAL A 103 -15.87 5.18 -1.08
CA VAL A 103 -15.81 4.87 0.35
C VAL A 103 -16.94 3.92 0.72
N VAL A 104 -16.58 2.77 1.28
CA VAL A 104 -17.49 1.69 1.69
C VAL A 104 -17.66 1.62 3.21
N CYS A 105 -16.71 2.13 3.98
CA CYS A 105 -16.79 2.15 5.45
C CYS A 105 -16.06 3.37 6.04
N ASP A 106 -16.35 3.65 7.30
CA ASP A 106 -15.57 4.59 8.11
C ASP A 106 -14.52 3.79 8.89
N ALA A 107 -13.26 3.88 8.45
CA ALA A 107 -12.13 3.20 9.03
C ALA A 107 -10.93 4.14 9.09
N VAL A 108 -10.06 3.94 10.07
CA VAL A 108 -8.84 4.73 10.27
C VAL A 108 -7.70 3.78 10.58
N PHE A 109 -6.50 4.10 10.08
CA PHE A 109 -5.29 3.36 10.43
C PHE A 109 -5.10 3.34 11.97
N PRO A 110 -5.02 2.15 12.59
CA PRO A 110 -5.17 2.04 14.05
C PRO A 110 -3.90 2.39 14.84
N LEU A 111 -2.74 2.53 14.18
CA LEU A 111 -1.48 2.74 14.88
C LEU A 111 -1.11 4.22 14.99
N SER A 112 -0.59 4.59 16.15
CA SER A 112 0.03 5.89 16.39
C SER A 112 1.41 6.01 15.75
N ALA A 113 1.91 7.25 15.65
CA ALA A 113 3.25 7.53 15.12
C ALA A 113 4.38 6.81 15.87
N SER A 114 4.26 6.64 17.19
CA SER A 114 5.27 5.94 18.00
C SER A 114 5.28 4.44 17.75
N GLN A 115 4.12 3.82 17.54
CA GLN A 115 4.00 2.42 17.16
C GLN A 115 4.57 2.19 15.74
N TYR A 116 4.24 3.07 14.79
CA TYR A 116 4.82 3.05 13.45
C TYR A 116 6.35 3.19 13.48
N ALA A 117 6.88 4.12 14.28
CA ALA A 117 8.33 4.27 14.45
C ALA A 117 9.00 2.99 14.99
N SER A 118 8.30 2.21 15.82
CA SER A 118 8.81 0.90 16.24
C SER A 118 8.88 -0.08 15.08
N ILE A 119 7.80 -0.19 14.28
CA ILE A 119 7.75 -1.03 13.08
C ILE A 119 8.89 -0.68 12.11
N VAL A 120 9.13 0.61 11.87
CA VAL A 120 10.21 1.07 11.00
C VAL A 120 11.59 0.65 11.53
N ARG A 121 11.82 0.73 12.83
CA ARG A 121 13.07 0.25 13.44
C ARG A 121 13.21 -1.26 13.26
N ASP A 122 12.14 -2.02 13.49
CA ASP A 122 12.15 -3.47 13.36
C ASP A 122 12.33 -3.90 11.89
N ALA A 123 11.90 -3.07 10.93
CA ALA A 123 12.12 -3.27 9.50
C ALA A 123 13.58 -3.05 9.05
N ALA A 124 14.38 -2.30 9.82
CA ALA A 124 15.77 -1.96 9.47
C ALA A 124 16.80 -3.07 9.80
N TYR A 125 16.35 -4.20 10.38
CA TYR A 125 17.20 -5.33 10.80
C TYR A 125 16.81 -6.64 10.13
#